data_AF-B0U0C8-F1
#
_entry.id   AF-B0U0C8-F1
#
_cell.length_a   1.000
_cell.length_b   1.000
_cell.length_c   1.000
_cell.angle_alpha   90.00
_cell.angle_beta   90.00
_cell.angle_gamma   90.00
#
_symmetry.space_group_name_H-M   'P 1'
#
loop_
_entity.id
_entity.type
_entity.pdbx_description
1 polymer ?
#
loop_
_entity_poly.entity_id
_entity_poly.type
_entity_poly.pdbx_seq_one_letter_code
_entity_poly.pdbx_strand_id
1 'polypeptide(L)'
;MSNFQLTILLVILFVTAISGIFPFVKKANNPNGFHFPIGEALASGVFLGAGLIHMLGDSAGDFSELNIDYPFPFLIAGITILLFLLLEHIGGALSKSNKGNLSFMAIMATIMLSIHSFFEGAALGLSEELSVALVIFLAIIAHKWAASFALAININKTNMSFITRFILFIVFVIMTPLGIIFGQAAHNYVTNPFVEPTFTAIAAGTFIYMGTLHGLDRSVLVKDCCNTKQYSFVIIGFAIMAIVAIWT
;
A
#
# COMPACT_ATOMS: atom_id res chain seq x y z
N MET A 1 24.36 5.36 -4.23
CA MET A 1 23.15 6.12 -4.57
C MET A 1 23.54 7.32 -5.41
N SER A 2 22.95 7.46 -6.59
CA SER A 2 23.10 8.69 -7.39
C SER A 2 22.32 9.85 -6.74
N ASN A 3 22.67 11.09 -7.09
CA ASN A 3 21.93 12.28 -6.62
C ASN A 3 20.44 12.19 -6.97
N PHE A 4 20.12 11.61 -8.13
CA PHE A 4 18.75 11.39 -8.59
C PHE A 4 17.95 10.43 -7.70
N GLN A 5 18.53 9.26 -7.38
CA GLN A 5 17.90 8.28 -6.49
C GLN A 5 17.68 8.85 -5.07
N LEU A 6 18.62 9.67 -4.59
CA LEU A 6 18.46 10.37 -3.33
C LEU A 6 17.30 11.37 -3.38
N THR A 7 17.16 12.13 -4.47
CA THR A 7 16.02 13.03 -4.67
C THR A 7 14.70 12.29 -4.66
N ILE A 8 14.56 11.19 -5.42
CA ILE A 8 13.35 10.36 -5.44
C ILE A 8 13.00 9.89 -4.02
N LEU A 9 13.97 9.32 -3.30
CA LEU A 9 13.76 8.82 -1.96
C LEU A 9 13.26 9.93 -1.02
N LEU A 10 13.88 11.10 -1.07
CA LEU A 10 13.49 12.25 -0.24
C LEU A 10 12.07 12.73 -0.55
N VAL A 11 11.68 12.77 -1.83
CA VAL A 11 10.32 13.16 -2.23
C VAL A 11 9.29 12.13 -1.74
N ILE A 12 9.55 10.83 -1.95
CA ILE A 12 8.67 9.76 -1.44
C ILE A 12 8.51 9.88 0.08
N LEU A 13 9.63 10.06 0.80
CA LEU A 13 9.63 10.19 2.25
C LEU A 13 8.83 11.42 2.71
N PHE A 14 9.00 12.55 2.02
CA PHE A 14 8.29 13.78 2.32
C PHE A 14 6.78 13.64 2.11
N VAL A 15 6.36 13.10 0.96
CA VAL A 15 4.93 12.83 0.66
C VAL A 15 4.34 11.89 1.71
N THR A 16 5.05 10.79 2.01
CA THR A 16 4.64 9.79 3.00
C THR A 16 4.50 10.42 4.39
N ALA A 17 5.47 11.23 4.83
CA ALA A 17 5.43 11.86 6.14
C ALA A 17 4.29 12.86 6.26
N ILE A 18 4.11 13.75 5.27
CA ILE A 18 3.07 14.79 5.33
C ILE A 18 1.67 14.19 5.35
N SER A 19 1.39 13.25 4.45
CA SER A 19 0.06 12.65 4.36
C SER A 19 -0.31 11.88 5.62
N GLY A 20 0.66 11.26 6.30
CA GLY A 20 0.44 10.48 7.52
C GLY A 20 0.45 11.31 8.81
N ILE A 21 1.24 12.39 8.89
CA ILE A 21 1.25 13.31 10.04
C ILE A 21 -0.10 14.04 10.16
N PHE A 22 -0.77 14.33 9.04
CA PHE A 22 -2.03 15.04 9.03
C PHE A 22 -3.13 14.39 9.92
N PRO A 23 -3.41 13.07 9.84
CA PRO A 23 -4.28 12.39 10.80
C PRO A 23 -3.82 12.50 12.27
N PHE A 24 -2.52 12.42 12.57
CA PHE A 24 -2.02 12.59 13.95
C PHE A 24 -2.36 13.97 14.50
N VAL A 25 -2.12 15.03 13.72
CA VAL A 25 -2.43 16.42 14.11
C VAL A 25 -3.93 16.60 14.33
N LYS A 26 -4.77 16.08 13.43
CA LYS A 26 -6.23 16.16 13.60
C LYS A 26 -6.71 15.43 14.86
N LYS A 27 -6.16 14.24 15.15
CA LYS A 27 -6.50 13.49 16.38
C LYS A 27 -6.08 14.24 17.64
N ALA A 28 -4.92 14.89 17.63
CA ALA A 28 -4.42 15.66 18.77
C ALA A 28 -5.27 16.91 19.03
N ASN A 29 -5.66 17.64 17.97
CA ASN A 29 -6.41 18.88 18.10
C ASN A 29 -7.91 18.67 18.38
N ASN A 30 -8.51 17.60 17.85
CA ASN A 30 -9.92 17.29 18.07
C ASN A 30 -10.13 15.77 18.26
N PRO A 31 -9.93 15.25 19.49
CA PRO A 31 -10.01 13.82 19.78
C PRO A 31 -11.38 13.20 19.46
N ASN A 32 -12.45 13.97 19.65
CA ASN A 32 -13.84 13.54 19.48
C ASN A 32 -14.35 13.69 18.02
N GLY A 33 -13.70 14.53 17.21
CA GLY A 33 -14.05 14.76 15.79
C GLY A 33 -13.18 13.97 14.80
N PHE A 34 -12.51 12.90 15.25
CA PHE A 34 -11.57 12.15 14.43
C PHE A 34 -12.28 11.20 13.44
N HIS A 35 -12.70 11.75 12.30
CA HIS A 35 -13.32 10.99 11.21
C HIS A 35 -12.84 11.48 9.84
N PHE A 36 -12.69 10.55 8.89
CA PHE A 36 -12.22 10.80 7.53
C PHE A 36 -12.97 9.95 6.46
N PRO A 37 -14.31 9.92 6.44
CA PRO A 37 -15.05 9.00 5.59
C PRO A 37 -14.73 9.14 4.09
N ILE A 38 -14.62 10.37 3.59
CA ILE A 38 -14.26 10.65 2.18
C ILE A 38 -12.82 10.21 1.87
N GLY A 39 -11.88 10.49 2.77
CA GLY A 39 -10.48 10.15 2.57
C GLY A 39 -10.24 8.64 2.62
N GLU A 40 -10.93 7.91 3.49
CA GLU A 40 -10.88 6.45 3.55
C GLU A 40 -11.49 5.80 2.30
N ALA A 41 -12.62 6.33 1.81
CA ALA A 41 -13.23 5.88 0.56
C ALA A 41 -12.30 6.12 -0.64
N LEU A 42 -11.72 7.31 -0.75
CA LEU A 42 -10.75 7.64 -1.80
C LEU A 42 -9.53 6.72 -1.76
N ALA A 43 -8.93 6.52 -0.57
CA ALA A 43 -7.78 5.63 -0.41
C ALA A 43 -8.10 4.17 -0.76
N SER A 44 -9.31 3.70 -0.43
CA SER A 44 -9.75 2.34 -0.81
C SER A 44 -9.85 2.16 -2.31
N GLY A 45 -10.37 3.17 -3.02
CA GLY A 45 -10.37 3.21 -4.48
C GLY A 45 -8.96 3.21 -5.08
N VAL A 46 -8.07 4.01 -4.52
CA VAL A 46 -6.66 4.06 -4.92
C VAL A 46 -5.99 2.69 -4.71
N PHE A 47 -6.14 2.03 -3.57
CA PHE A 47 -5.58 0.68 -3.37
C PHE A 47 -6.11 -0.34 -4.37
N LEU A 48 -7.42 -0.32 -4.62
CA LEU A 48 -8.02 -1.26 -5.57
C LEU A 48 -7.50 -1.03 -6.99
N GLY A 49 -7.43 0.23 -7.44
CA GLY A 49 -6.94 0.56 -8.78
C GLY A 49 -5.43 0.33 -8.92
N ALA A 50 -4.65 0.71 -7.91
CA ALA A 50 -3.21 0.46 -7.87
C ALA A 50 -2.90 -1.04 -7.89
N GLY A 51 -3.63 -1.84 -7.09
CA GLY A 51 -3.43 -3.27 -7.02
C GLY A 51 -3.87 -4.01 -8.29
N LEU A 52 -5.04 -3.70 -8.85
CA LEU A 52 -5.59 -4.43 -10.00
C LEU A 52 -5.05 -3.99 -11.35
N ILE A 53 -4.95 -2.69 -11.60
CA ILE A 53 -4.68 -2.17 -12.95
C ILE A 53 -3.20 -1.90 -13.13
N HIS A 54 -2.59 -1.22 -12.16
CA HIS A 54 -1.19 -0.84 -12.25
C HIS A 54 -0.29 -2.04 -11.89
N MET A 55 -0.18 -2.40 -10.61
CA MET A 55 0.85 -3.35 -10.18
C MET A 55 0.66 -4.78 -10.71
N LEU A 56 -0.58 -5.30 -10.66
CA LEU A 56 -0.86 -6.63 -11.22
C LEU A 56 -0.78 -6.63 -12.75
N GLY A 57 -1.12 -5.51 -13.40
CA GLY A 57 -1.00 -5.32 -14.84
C GLY A 57 0.45 -5.30 -15.29
N ASP A 58 1.28 -4.46 -14.68
CA ASP A 58 2.72 -4.34 -14.94
C ASP A 58 3.40 -5.70 -14.76
N SER A 59 3.17 -6.37 -13.63
CA SER A 59 3.73 -7.71 -13.39
C SER A 59 3.29 -8.73 -14.47
N ALA A 60 2.03 -8.68 -14.93
CA ALA A 60 1.56 -9.52 -16.03
C ALA A 60 2.26 -9.20 -17.36
N GLY A 61 2.48 -7.91 -17.65
CA GLY A 61 3.28 -7.45 -18.78
C GLY A 61 4.70 -8.00 -18.73
N ASP A 62 5.39 -7.81 -17.60
CA ASP A 62 6.78 -8.24 -17.42
C ASP A 62 6.95 -9.75 -17.60
N PHE A 63 6.07 -10.58 -17.01
CA PHE A 63 6.13 -12.03 -17.19
C PHE A 63 5.81 -12.44 -18.65
N SER A 64 4.92 -11.71 -19.34
CA SER A 64 4.63 -11.95 -20.75
C SER A 64 5.82 -11.60 -21.65
N GLU A 65 6.55 -10.51 -21.36
CA GLU A 65 7.78 -10.15 -22.09
C GLU A 65 8.88 -11.22 -21.92
N LEU A 66 8.89 -11.91 -20.79
CA LEU A 66 9.77 -13.04 -20.51
C LEU A 66 9.29 -14.37 -21.15
N ASN A 67 8.27 -14.34 -22.00
CA ASN A 67 7.68 -15.50 -22.69
C ASN A 67 7.14 -16.57 -21.72
N ILE A 68 6.57 -16.15 -20.59
CA ILE A 68 5.93 -17.05 -19.63
C ILE A 68 4.41 -16.95 -19.76
N ASP A 69 3.79 -17.96 -20.38
CA ASP A 69 2.34 -18.02 -20.58
C ASP A 69 1.55 -18.36 -19.31
N TYR A 70 2.23 -18.90 -18.30
CA TYR A 70 1.58 -19.25 -17.04
C TYR A 70 1.29 -17.99 -16.22
N PRO A 71 0.08 -17.83 -15.63
CA PRO A 71 -0.35 -16.62 -14.94
C PRO A 71 0.27 -16.47 -13.52
N PHE A 72 1.60 -16.49 -13.42
CA PHE A 72 2.34 -16.35 -12.16
C PHE A 72 1.97 -15.09 -11.38
N PRO A 73 1.82 -13.89 -11.99
CA PRO A 73 1.44 -12.68 -11.27
C PRO A 73 0.11 -12.83 -10.52
N PHE A 74 -0.89 -13.41 -11.18
CA PHE A 74 -2.20 -13.66 -10.60
C PHE A 74 -2.14 -14.72 -9.49
N LEU A 75 -1.35 -15.78 -9.69
CA LEU A 75 -1.13 -16.79 -8.66
C LEU A 75 -0.46 -16.18 -7.41
N ILE A 76 0.62 -15.41 -7.58
CA ILE A 76 1.38 -14.79 -6.49
C ILE A 76 0.52 -13.77 -5.74
N ALA A 77 -0.21 -12.92 -6.45
CA ALA A 77 -1.15 -11.97 -5.85
C ALA A 77 -2.25 -12.70 -5.07
N GLY A 78 -2.82 -13.77 -5.65
CA GLY A 78 -3.81 -14.62 -4.99
C GLY A 78 -3.29 -15.29 -3.72
N ILE A 79 -2.08 -15.86 -3.75
CA ILE A 79 -1.42 -16.44 -2.57
C ILE A 79 -1.22 -15.37 -1.50
N THR A 80 -0.84 -14.16 -1.88
CA THR A 80 -0.62 -13.04 -0.96
C THR A 80 -1.93 -12.61 -0.29
N ILE A 81 -3.03 -12.52 -1.04
CA ILE A 81 -4.37 -12.24 -0.50
C ILE A 81 -4.79 -13.34 0.49
N LEU A 82 -4.63 -14.62 0.11
CA LEU A 82 -4.99 -15.76 0.97
C LEU A 82 -4.14 -15.83 2.23
N LEU A 83 -2.85 -15.50 2.13
CA LEU A 83 -1.94 -15.45 3.27
C LEU A 83 -2.38 -14.36 4.26
N PHE A 84 -2.69 -13.15 3.79
CA PHE A 84 -3.16 -12.09 4.69
C PHE A 84 -4.54 -12.36 5.28
N LEU A 85 -5.45 -12.96 4.50
CA LEU A 85 -6.72 -13.47 5.01
C LEU A 85 -6.51 -14.47 6.16
N LEU A 86 -5.58 -15.41 5.99
CA LEU A 86 -5.23 -16.38 7.02
C LEU A 86 -4.63 -15.70 8.26
N LEU A 87 -3.71 -14.75 8.08
CA LEU A 87 -3.11 -14.01 9.20
C LEU A 87 -4.15 -13.20 9.97
N GLU A 88 -5.08 -12.53 9.28
CA GLU A 88 -6.19 -11.82 9.93
C GLU A 88 -7.12 -12.78 10.67
N HIS A 89 -7.45 -13.94 10.08
CA HIS A 89 -8.29 -14.95 10.73
C HIS A 89 -7.64 -15.52 12.00
N ILE A 90 -6.36 -15.94 11.92
CA ILE A 90 -5.62 -16.49 13.06
C ILE A 90 -5.50 -15.44 14.17
N GLY A 91 -5.08 -14.23 13.84
CA GLY A 91 -4.90 -13.20 14.87
C GLY A 91 -6.23 -12.66 15.43
N GLY A 92 -7.31 -12.68 14.64
CA GLY A 92 -8.67 -12.45 15.12
C GLY A 92 -9.12 -13.51 16.13
N ALA A 93 -8.83 -14.78 15.88
CA ALA A 93 -9.15 -15.88 16.80
C ALA A 93 -8.36 -15.82 18.12
N LEU A 94 -7.11 -15.34 18.07
CA LEU A 94 -6.26 -15.12 19.25
C LEU A 94 -6.72 -13.89 20.05
N SER A 95 -7.31 -12.89 19.40
CA SER A 95 -7.83 -11.67 20.01
C SER A 95 -9.25 -11.88 20.58
N LYS A 96 -9.38 -12.71 21.63
CA LYS A 96 -10.66 -13.03 22.32
C LYS A 96 -11.39 -11.84 23.00
N SER A 97 -10.98 -10.59 22.79
CA SER A 97 -11.56 -9.40 23.45
C SER A 97 -12.02 -8.36 22.43
N ASN A 98 -13.28 -7.92 22.54
CA ASN A 98 -13.88 -6.90 21.67
C ASN A 98 -13.10 -5.56 21.61
N LYS A 99 -12.28 -5.24 22.62
CA LYS A 99 -11.40 -4.05 22.62
C LYS A 99 -10.06 -4.27 21.88
N GLY A 100 -9.67 -5.52 21.63
CA GLY A 100 -8.43 -5.91 20.95
C GLY A 100 -8.53 -5.97 19.43
N ASN A 101 -9.74 -5.97 18.87
CA ASN A 101 -9.93 -6.14 17.43
C ASN A 101 -9.38 -4.95 16.62
N LEU A 102 -9.70 -3.70 16.97
CA LEU A 102 -9.19 -2.52 16.24
C LEU A 102 -7.66 -2.39 16.32
N SER A 103 -7.07 -2.64 17.50
CA SER A 103 -5.61 -2.59 17.67
C SER A 103 -4.92 -3.68 16.86
N PHE A 104 -5.47 -4.90 16.86
CA PHE A 104 -4.97 -6.00 16.04
C PHE A 104 -5.02 -5.66 14.54
N MET A 105 -6.17 -5.16 14.07
CA MET A 105 -6.35 -4.77 12.67
C MET A 105 -5.40 -3.63 12.26
N ALA A 106 -5.11 -2.69 13.16
CA ALA A 106 -4.15 -1.62 12.90
C ALA A 106 -2.70 -2.13 12.84
N ILE A 107 -2.32 -3.06 13.71
CA ILE A 107 -1.00 -3.72 13.68
C ILE A 107 -0.85 -4.54 12.39
N MET A 108 -1.88 -5.31 12.01
CA MET A 108 -1.90 -6.06 10.76
C MET A 108 -1.78 -5.12 9.55
N ALA A 109 -2.57 -4.05 9.49
CA ALA A 109 -2.45 -3.06 8.43
C ALA A 109 -1.03 -2.45 8.36
N THR A 110 -0.39 -2.22 9.52
CA THR A 110 1.00 -1.75 9.57
C THR A 110 1.95 -2.77 8.93
N ILE A 111 1.85 -4.05 9.32
CA ILE A 111 2.69 -5.13 8.78
C ILE A 111 2.48 -5.28 7.27
N MET A 112 1.22 -5.33 6.82
CA MET A 112 0.86 -5.52 5.42
C MET A 112 1.37 -4.38 4.54
N LEU A 113 1.10 -3.13 4.93
CA LEU A 113 1.56 -1.96 4.18
C LEU A 113 3.07 -1.75 4.28
N SER A 114 3.72 -2.26 5.33
CA SER A 114 5.18 -2.29 5.46
C SER A 114 5.81 -3.26 4.47
N ILE A 115 5.27 -4.49 4.36
CA ILE A 115 5.70 -5.49 3.38
C ILE A 115 5.51 -4.97 1.96
N HIS A 116 4.34 -4.39 1.67
CA HIS A 116 4.07 -3.73 0.40
C HIS A 116 5.14 -2.67 0.09
N SER A 117 5.35 -1.73 1.02
CA SER A 117 6.27 -0.59 0.83
C SER A 117 7.72 -1.03 0.65
N PHE A 118 8.11 -2.13 1.28
CA PHE A 118 9.43 -2.73 1.09
C PHE A 118 9.59 -3.28 -0.32
N PHE A 119 8.65 -4.09 -0.81
CA PHE A 119 8.73 -4.69 -2.15
C PHE A 119 8.58 -3.66 -3.27
N GLU A 120 7.70 -2.68 -3.12
CA GLU A 120 7.57 -1.52 -4.02
C GLU A 120 8.89 -0.73 -4.10
N GLY A 121 9.50 -0.44 -2.94
CA GLY A 121 10.81 0.23 -2.91
C GLY A 121 11.92 -0.63 -3.51
N ALA A 122 11.89 -1.95 -3.29
CA ALA A 122 12.87 -2.88 -3.84
C ALA A 122 12.79 -2.97 -5.36
N ALA A 123 11.58 -3.00 -5.94
CA ALA A 123 11.37 -2.95 -7.38
C ALA A 123 12.01 -1.68 -7.97
N LEU A 124 11.66 -0.49 -7.46
CA LEU A 124 12.27 0.78 -7.88
C LEU A 124 13.81 0.79 -7.72
N GLY A 125 14.34 0.14 -6.69
CA GLY A 125 15.77 0.03 -6.45
C GLY A 125 16.51 -0.91 -7.40
N LEU A 126 15.80 -1.89 -7.99
CA LEU A 126 16.34 -2.86 -8.93
C LEU A 126 16.33 -2.35 -10.38
N SER A 127 15.43 -1.43 -10.71
CA SER A 127 15.28 -0.93 -12.08
C SER A 127 16.53 -0.20 -12.58
N GLU A 128 17.06 -0.64 -13.73
CA GLU A 128 18.28 -0.10 -14.36
C GLU A 128 18.03 1.18 -15.15
N GLU A 129 16.94 1.18 -15.92
CA GLU A 129 16.61 2.22 -16.88
C GLU A 129 16.00 3.44 -16.17
N LEU A 130 16.56 4.62 -16.43
CA LEU A 130 16.08 5.87 -15.82
C LEU A 130 14.61 6.15 -16.17
N SER A 131 14.19 5.81 -17.39
CA SER A 131 12.79 5.93 -17.83
C SER A 131 11.86 5.04 -17.00
N VAL A 132 12.22 3.77 -16.81
CA VAL A 132 11.46 2.80 -16.01
C VAL A 132 11.40 3.24 -14.54
N ALA A 133 12.53 3.65 -13.97
CA ALA A 133 12.58 4.17 -12.60
C ALA A 133 11.72 5.42 -12.39
N LEU A 134 11.65 6.32 -13.39
CA LEU A 134 10.78 7.51 -13.34
C LEU A 134 9.29 7.15 -13.38
N VAL A 135 8.92 6.19 -14.23
CA VAL A 135 7.56 5.69 -14.35
C VAL A 135 7.11 5.05 -13.04
N ILE A 136 7.93 4.15 -12.49
CA ILE A 136 7.67 3.53 -11.18
C ILE A 136 7.56 4.62 -10.11
N PHE A 137 8.52 5.56 -10.04
CA PHE A 137 8.47 6.66 -9.07
C PHE A 137 7.17 7.49 -9.12
N LEU A 138 6.70 7.85 -10.32
CA LEU A 138 5.44 8.58 -10.49
C LEU A 138 4.25 7.75 -10.03
N ALA A 139 4.26 6.45 -10.33
CA ALA A 139 3.23 5.53 -9.89
C ALA A 139 3.21 5.37 -8.36
N ILE A 140 4.40 5.26 -7.72
CA ILE A 140 4.57 5.28 -6.26
C ILE A 140 3.94 6.55 -5.68
N ILE A 141 4.32 7.73 -6.15
CA ILE A 141 3.77 8.99 -5.61
C ILE A 141 2.25 9.05 -5.76
N ALA A 142 1.69 8.54 -6.86
CA ALA A 142 0.26 8.58 -7.10
C ALA A 142 -0.57 7.87 -6.03
N HIS A 143 0.00 6.89 -5.32
CA HIS A 143 -0.71 6.11 -4.30
C HIS A 143 -0.05 6.09 -2.91
N LYS A 144 1.20 6.52 -2.76
CA LYS A 144 1.93 6.45 -1.47
C LYS A 144 1.32 7.34 -0.40
N TRP A 145 0.82 8.51 -0.81
CA TRP A 145 0.09 9.40 0.09
C TRP A 145 -1.17 8.71 0.65
N ALA A 146 -1.87 7.91 -0.16
CA ALA A 146 -3.08 7.20 0.24
C ALA A 146 -2.74 6.06 1.21
N ALA A 147 -1.67 5.31 0.94
CA ALA A 147 -1.14 4.27 1.84
C ALA A 147 -0.82 4.83 3.24
N SER A 148 -0.03 5.89 3.26
CA SER A 148 0.36 6.56 4.50
C SER A 148 -0.83 7.16 5.26
N PHE A 149 -1.73 7.83 4.54
CA PHE A 149 -2.91 8.46 5.13
C PHE A 149 -3.87 7.41 5.72
N ALA A 150 -4.16 6.33 5.00
CA ALA A 150 -5.02 5.25 5.46
C ALA A 150 -4.45 4.54 6.69
N LEU A 151 -3.14 4.24 6.69
CA LEU A 151 -2.47 3.64 7.85
C LEU A 151 -2.56 4.56 9.07
N ALA A 152 -2.26 5.85 8.89
CA ALA A 152 -2.30 6.84 9.94
C ALA A 152 -3.71 7.00 10.53
N ILE A 153 -4.77 6.86 9.72
CA ILE A 153 -6.15 6.80 10.23
C ILE A 153 -6.36 5.52 11.05
N ASN A 154 -6.01 4.36 10.50
CA ASN A 154 -6.24 3.06 11.15
C ASN A 154 -5.60 2.99 12.54
N ILE A 155 -4.33 3.38 12.68
CA ILE A 155 -3.65 3.39 13.98
C ILE A 155 -4.25 4.42 14.95
N ASN A 156 -4.64 5.62 14.48
CA ASN A 156 -5.19 6.68 15.33
C ASN A 156 -6.68 6.50 15.71
N LYS A 157 -7.38 5.53 15.10
CA LYS A 157 -8.69 5.04 15.57
C LYS A 157 -8.59 4.16 16.82
N THR A 158 -7.40 3.64 17.14
CA THR A 158 -7.20 2.71 18.27
C THR A 158 -7.00 3.44 19.60
N ASN A 159 -7.15 2.70 20.70
CA ASN A 159 -6.87 3.18 22.06
C ASN A 159 -5.41 2.96 22.50
N MET A 160 -4.51 2.60 21.58
CA MET A 160 -3.08 2.44 21.88
C MET A 160 -2.47 3.78 22.31
N SER A 161 -1.34 3.76 23.04
CA SER A 161 -0.63 4.98 23.40
C SER A 161 -0.16 5.76 22.15
N PHE A 162 -0.02 7.09 22.26
CA PHE A 162 0.50 7.90 21.15
C PHE A 162 1.85 7.39 20.63
N ILE A 163 2.75 7.00 21.55
CA ILE A 163 4.08 6.47 21.22
C ILE A 163 3.96 5.20 20.39
N THR A 164 3.11 4.25 20.79
CA THR A 164 2.89 3.01 20.03
C THR A 164 2.40 3.30 18.62
N ARG A 165 1.40 4.19 18.47
CA ARG A 165 0.87 4.57 17.16
C ARG A 165 1.95 5.23 16.30
N PHE A 166 2.74 6.13 16.87
CA PHE A 166 3.80 6.81 16.16
C PHE A 166 4.92 5.85 15.73
N ILE A 167 5.32 4.90 16.60
CA ILE A 167 6.29 3.86 16.24
C ILE A 167 5.79 3.01 15.07
N LEU A 168 4.53 2.55 15.11
CA LEU A 168 3.95 1.78 13.99
C LEU A 168 3.99 2.57 12.68
N PHE A 169 3.70 3.88 12.74
CA PHE A 169 3.80 4.75 11.57
C PHE A 169 5.25 4.88 11.06
N ILE A 170 6.22 5.10 11.95
CA ILE A 170 7.64 5.20 11.57
C ILE A 170 8.15 3.90 10.96
N VAL A 171 7.76 2.74 11.51
CA VAL A 171 8.09 1.43 10.93
C VAL A 171 7.63 1.34 9.47
N PHE A 172 6.41 1.76 9.16
CA PHE A 172 5.93 1.81 7.78
C PHE A 172 6.73 2.80 6.90
N VAL A 173 6.98 4.02 7.41
CA VAL A 173 7.68 5.08 6.66
C VAL A 173 9.07 4.64 6.20
N ILE A 174 9.82 3.93 7.06
CA ILE A 174 11.19 3.50 6.74
C ILE A 174 11.27 2.35 5.74
N MET A 175 10.18 1.62 5.48
CA MET A 175 10.23 0.45 4.60
C MET A 175 10.53 0.78 3.14
N THR A 176 10.09 1.94 2.65
CA THR A 176 10.36 2.32 1.24
C THR A 176 11.83 2.69 1.04
N PRO A 177 12.45 3.54 1.88
CA PRO A 177 13.91 3.71 1.87
C PRO A 177 14.68 2.40 2.00
N LEU A 178 14.27 1.52 2.92
CA LEU A 178 14.91 0.22 3.10
C LEU A 178 14.78 -0.66 1.86
N GLY A 179 13.61 -0.69 1.23
CA GLY A 179 13.37 -1.38 -0.04
C GLY A 179 14.28 -0.86 -1.15
N ILE A 180 14.34 0.47 -1.35
CA ILE A 180 15.18 1.08 -2.40
C ILE A 180 16.66 0.74 -2.18
N ILE A 181 17.16 0.88 -0.95
CA ILE A 181 18.55 0.56 -0.61
C ILE A 181 18.82 -0.94 -0.83
N PHE A 182 17.87 -1.79 -0.43
CA PHE A 182 17.95 -3.23 -0.64
C PHE A 182 17.99 -3.58 -2.14
N GLY A 183 17.08 -3.05 -2.95
CA GLY A 183 17.03 -3.29 -4.39
C GLY A 183 18.34 -2.87 -5.07
N GLN A 184 18.87 -1.69 -4.73
CA GLN A 184 20.14 -1.20 -5.26
C GLN A 184 21.33 -2.07 -4.86
N ALA A 185 21.36 -2.54 -3.61
CA ALA A 185 22.42 -3.41 -3.13
C ALA A 185 22.33 -4.82 -3.78
N ALA A 186 21.11 -5.30 -3.99
CA ALA A 186 20.83 -6.59 -4.60
C ALA A 186 21.01 -6.58 -6.13
N HIS A 187 20.98 -5.41 -6.76
CA HIS A 187 21.03 -5.21 -8.21
C HIS A 187 22.12 -6.05 -8.91
N ASN A 188 23.36 -6.02 -8.40
CA ASN A 188 24.48 -6.77 -9.01
C ASN A 188 24.45 -8.28 -8.73
N TYR A 189 23.60 -8.75 -7.83
CA TYR A 189 23.52 -10.16 -7.41
C TYR A 189 22.25 -10.85 -7.92
N VAL A 190 21.21 -10.08 -8.23
CA VAL A 190 19.94 -10.56 -8.75
C VAL A 190 19.98 -10.48 -10.26
N THR A 191 20.39 -11.58 -10.90
CA THR A 191 20.40 -11.71 -12.37
C THR A 191 19.10 -12.32 -12.91
N ASN A 192 18.23 -12.81 -12.03
CA ASN A 192 17.00 -13.48 -12.43
C ASN A 192 15.91 -12.44 -12.75
N PRO A 193 15.44 -12.36 -14.01
CA PRO A 193 14.49 -11.34 -14.44
C PRO A 193 13.09 -11.51 -13.81
N PHE A 194 12.80 -12.65 -13.17
CA PHE A 194 11.51 -12.88 -12.51
C PHE A 194 11.37 -12.21 -11.13
N VAL A 195 12.46 -11.69 -10.56
CA VAL A 195 12.45 -11.20 -9.17
C VAL A 195 11.66 -9.89 -9.02
N GLU A 196 11.91 -8.90 -9.87
CA GLU A 196 11.18 -7.63 -9.86
C GLU A 196 9.68 -7.84 -10.12
N PRO A 197 9.25 -8.57 -11.17
CA PRO A 197 7.83 -8.87 -11.41
C PRO A 197 7.17 -9.63 -10.27
N THR A 198 7.92 -10.52 -9.59
CA THR A 198 7.43 -11.24 -8.39
C THR A 198 7.18 -10.28 -7.23
N PHE A 199 8.09 -9.33 -6.98
CA PHE A 199 7.90 -8.31 -5.95
C PHE A 199 6.69 -7.43 -6.23
N THR A 200 6.52 -7.02 -7.49
CA THR A 200 5.35 -6.25 -7.95
C THR A 200 4.04 -7.03 -7.75
N ALA A 201 4.01 -8.33 -8.08
CA ALA A 201 2.83 -9.18 -7.86
C ALA A 201 2.46 -9.35 -6.37
N ILE A 202 3.46 -9.53 -5.49
CA ILE A 202 3.23 -9.58 -4.03
C ILE A 202 2.63 -8.25 -3.56
N ALA A 203 3.23 -7.14 -3.96
CA ALA A 203 2.77 -5.82 -3.58
C ALA A 203 1.36 -5.52 -4.15
N ALA A 204 1.02 -5.99 -5.35
CA ALA A 204 -0.33 -5.94 -5.90
C ALA A 204 -1.35 -6.68 -5.02
N GLY A 205 -1.03 -7.92 -4.61
CA GLY A 205 -1.89 -8.72 -3.73
C GLY A 205 -2.18 -8.04 -2.39
N THR A 206 -1.19 -7.35 -1.79
CA THR A 206 -1.40 -6.58 -0.55
C THR A 206 -2.45 -5.47 -0.73
N PHE A 207 -2.43 -4.79 -1.88
CA PHE A 207 -3.31 -3.66 -2.18
C PHE A 207 -4.71 -4.09 -2.59
N ILE A 208 -4.84 -5.19 -3.33
CA ILE A 208 -6.14 -5.79 -3.62
C ILE A 208 -6.82 -6.19 -2.31
N TYR A 209 -6.09 -6.82 -1.37
CA TYR A 209 -6.62 -7.13 -0.05
C TYR A 209 -7.06 -5.88 0.72
N MET A 210 -6.17 -4.87 0.81
CA MET A 210 -6.45 -3.64 1.56
C MET A 210 -7.59 -2.82 0.94
N GLY A 211 -7.67 -2.75 -0.38
CA GLY A 211 -8.72 -2.05 -1.11
C GLY A 211 -10.09 -2.73 -0.94
N THR A 212 -10.14 -4.06 -1.01
CA THR A 212 -11.40 -4.83 -0.92
C THR A 212 -11.84 -5.07 0.51
N LEU A 213 -11.23 -6.04 1.19
CA LEU A 213 -11.71 -6.56 2.47
C LEU A 213 -11.50 -5.60 3.64
N HIS A 214 -10.47 -4.76 3.58
CA HIS A 214 -10.20 -3.81 4.66
C HIS A 214 -10.84 -2.43 4.40
N GLY A 215 -10.77 -1.96 3.15
CA GLY A 215 -11.26 -0.66 2.71
C GLY A 215 -12.76 -0.66 2.42
N LEU A 216 -13.17 -1.40 1.38
CA LEU A 216 -14.55 -1.37 0.86
C LEU A 216 -15.59 -1.98 1.83
N ASP A 217 -15.25 -3.04 2.57
CA ASP A 217 -16.14 -3.63 3.59
C ASP A 217 -16.52 -2.61 4.69
N ARG A 218 -15.59 -1.74 5.06
CA ARG A 218 -15.77 -0.78 6.17
C ARG A 218 -16.31 0.58 5.76
N SER A 219 -16.26 0.93 4.48
CA SER A 219 -16.47 2.32 4.05
C SER A 219 -17.77 2.56 3.28
N VAL A 220 -18.22 1.64 2.41
CA VAL A 220 -19.28 2.02 1.44
C VAL A 220 -20.24 0.91 0.99
N LEU A 221 -19.83 -0.35 0.87
CA LEU A 221 -20.62 -1.31 0.06
C LEU A 221 -21.43 -2.37 0.82
N VAL A 222 -21.16 -2.62 2.10
CA VAL A 222 -21.75 -3.79 2.78
C VAL A 222 -22.67 -3.42 3.95
N LYS A 223 -22.45 -2.28 4.62
CA LYS A 223 -23.20 -1.91 5.84
C LYS A 223 -24.08 -0.66 5.74
N ASP A 224 -23.71 0.34 4.93
CA ASP A 224 -24.43 1.61 4.79
C ASP A 224 -25.05 1.74 3.40
N CYS A 225 -26.30 1.28 3.25
CA CYS A 225 -27.04 1.42 1.99
C CYS A 225 -27.21 2.91 1.63
N CYS A 226 -27.15 3.24 0.33
CA CYS A 226 -27.40 4.58 -0.23
C CYS A 226 -26.33 5.67 -0.01
N ASN A 227 -25.11 5.34 0.42
CA ASN A 227 -24.04 6.33 0.60
C ASN A 227 -23.28 6.66 -0.71
N THR A 228 -24.00 7.26 -1.67
CA THR A 228 -23.51 7.54 -3.04
C THR A 228 -22.31 8.48 -3.09
N LYS A 229 -22.20 9.40 -2.12
CA LYS A 229 -21.09 10.34 -2.04
C LYS A 229 -19.77 9.60 -1.79
N GLN A 230 -19.67 8.77 -0.76
CA GLN A 230 -18.44 8.04 -0.46
C GLN A 230 -18.11 7.06 -1.60
N TYR A 231 -19.12 6.43 -2.20
CA TYR A 231 -18.94 5.56 -3.36
C TYR A 231 -18.32 6.30 -4.56
N SER A 232 -18.76 7.53 -4.83
CA SER A 232 -18.15 8.35 -5.89
C SER A 232 -16.65 8.59 -5.66
N PHE A 233 -16.21 8.75 -4.41
CA PHE A 233 -14.78 8.89 -4.08
C PHE A 233 -13.99 7.59 -4.24
N VAL A 234 -14.60 6.42 -4.00
CA VAL A 234 -13.98 5.14 -4.38
C VAL A 234 -13.72 5.10 -5.88
N ILE A 235 -14.74 5.44 -6.69
CA ILE A 235 -14.61 5.46 -8.16
C ILE A 235 -13.51 6.44 -8.59
N ILE A 236 -13.47 7.65 -8.01
CA ILE A 236 -12.43 8.63 -8.30
C ILE A 236 -11.04 8.08 -7.97
N GLY A 237 -10.87 7.45 -6.80
CA GLY A 237 -9.59 6.85 -6.41
C GLY A 237 -9.13 5.74 -7.36
N PHE A 238 -10.06 4.88 -7.76
CA PHE A 238 -9.80 3.82 -8.75
C PHE A 238 -9.44 4.41 -10.11
N ALA A 239 -10.17 5.41 -10.58
CA ALA A 239 -9.94 6.08 -11.86
C ALA A 239 -8.59 6.82 -11.90
N ILE A 240 -8.15 7.44 -10.79
CA ILE A 240 -6.81 8.05 -10.68
C ILE A 240 -5.75 7.00 -11.00
N MET A 241 -5.82 5.82 -10.38
CA MET A 241 -4.83 4.77 -10.63
C MET A 241 -4.97 4.13 -12.00
N ALA A 242 -6.19 4.05 -12.56
CA ALA A 242 -6.39 3.61 -13.94
C ALA A 242 -5.74 4.57 -14.96
N ILE A 243 -5.76 5.88 -14.70
CA ILE A 243 -5.11 6.89 -15.57
C ILE A 243 -3.59 6.79 -15.44
N VAL A 244 -3.07 6.60 -14.22
CA VAL A 244 -1.63 6.41 -13.98
C VAL A 244 -1.14 5.18 -14.74
N ALA A 245 -1.93 4.10 -14.76
CA ALA A 245 -1.61 2.86 -15.45
C ALA A 245 -1.56 2.95 -16.99
N ILE A 246 -1.89 4.09 -17.61
CA ILE A 246 -1.69 4.30 -19.06
C ILE A 246 -0.20 4.48 -19.38
N TRP A 247 0.57 4.96 -18.40
CA TRP A 247 1.96 5.37 -18.55
C TRP A 247 2.94 4.46 -17.83
N THR A 248 2.43 3.41 -17.17
CA THR A 248 3.20 2.34 -16.54
C THR A 248 3.11 1.12 -17.43
#